data_AF-A0A0C4EZD6-F1
#
_entry.id   AF-A0A0C4EZD6-F1
#
_cell.length_a   1.000
_cell.length_b   1.000
_cell.length_c   1.000
_cell.angle_alpha   90.00
_cell.angle_beta   90.00
_cell.angle_gamma   90.00
#
_symmetry.space_group_name_H-M   'P 1'
#
loop_
_entity.id
_entity.type
_entity.pdbx_description
1 polymer ?
#
loop_
_entity_poly.entity_id
_entity_poly.type
_entity_poly.pdbx_seq_one_letter_code
_entity_poly.pdbx_strand_id
1 'polypeptide(L)'
;MFAGWYHERVNGTHNHNPLSGASSHTAHKKLLPEQFEEIQKLSKSNLKPAQILLQLQTSNNKTFATNKNVSNALQKIRLEDLDGQSPTKSLLSVLKESNWSYDVKVDSSGHVVNLFFAHPGSIHLAQINHHIALLDSTYKTNRYNLPLLHVMGQAASNQFFSIAFCFMTDEDVDGYVWAANQLKKNVWRPQRIPQVFITDRDSALQKALAHVFPDSQANLCVWHINKNITSNFKLKDKEKKKKEGTEKPKDPWEIFVQLWQQVTSSKTSELYTEQFENLKKFLSTRPAVLEYLKKNVIPVKELFIVAWACQYPHLCNLNIQGLDPDMPISKPL
;
A
#
# COMPACT_ATOMS: atom_id res chain seq x y z
N MET A 1 48.51 -34.02 6.20
CA MET A 1 48.33 -33.55 7.59
C MET A 1 47.29 -32.45 7.56
N PHE A 2 46.14 -32.63 8.21
CA PHE A 2 45.13 -31.59 8.32
C PHE A 2 45.59 -30.58 9.37
N ALA A 3 45.73 -29.31 8.99
CA ALA A 3 46.01 -28.22 9.92
C ALA A 3 44.79 -28.05 10.83
N GLY A 4 44.93 -28.43 12.10
CA GLY A 4 43.91 -28.23 13.12
C GLY A 4 43.83 -26.75 13.52
N TRP A 5 42.61 -26.27 13.75
CA TRP A 5 42.39 -24.97 14.38
C TRP A 5 42.85 -25.02 15.84
N TYR A 6 43.59 -24.01 16.30
CA TYR A 6 43.85 -23.77 17.71
C TYR A 6 43.23 -22.43 18.13
N HIS A 7 42.74 -22.37 19.36
CA HIS A 7 42.11 -21.18 19.94
C HIS A 7 43.05 -20.55 20.96
N GLU A 8 43.54 -19.35 20.68
CA GLU A 8 44.36 -18.57 21.61
C GLU A 8 43.53 -17.41 22.16
N ARG A 9 43.37 -17.34 23.49
CA ARG A 9 42.59 -16.30 24.15
C ARG A 9 43.45 -15.03 24.27
N VAL A 10 43.34 -14.16 23.28
CA VAL A 10 44.03 -12.86 23.28
C VAL A 10 43.26 -11.88 24.17
N ASN A 11 43.73 -11.77 25.42
CA ASN A 11 43.40 -10.74 26.41
C ASN A 11 41.95 -10.72 26.98
N GLY A 12 41.82 -11.02 28.27
CA GLY A 12 40.56 -11.05 29.02
C GLY A 12 40.20 -9.73 29.74
N THR A 13 40.95 -8.64 29.51
CA THR A 13 40.65 -7.35 30.13
C THR A 13 39.49 -6.66 29.41
N HIS A 14 38.34 -6.61 30.06
CA HIS A 14 37.18 -5.84 29.60
C HIS A 14 37.32 -4.37 30.05
N ASN A 15 36.91 -3.42 29.22
CA ASN A 15 36.87 -1.99 29.55
C ASN A 15 35.65 -1.59 30.42
N HIS A 16 34.95 -2.59 30.96
CA HIS A 16 33.83 -2.44 31.85
C HIS A 16 33.83 -3.58 32.87
N ASN A 17 33.25 -3.35 34.05
CA ASN A 17 33.01 -4.42 35.01
C ASN A 17 31.99 -5.44 34.44
N PRO A 18 32.02 -6.71 34.87
CA PRO A 18 30.99 -7.69 34.51
C PRO A 18 29.61 -7.12 34.83
N LEU A 19 28.73 -7.09 33.82
CA LEU A 19 27.35 -6.65 34.00
C LEU A 19 26.67 -7.58 35.01
N SER A 20 26.11 -7.04 36.09
CA SER A 20 25.69 -7.81 37.27
C SER A 20 24.24 -8.31 37.22
N GLY A 21 23.44 -7.86 36.27
CA GLY A 21 22.04 -8.26 36.14
C GLY A 21 21.86 -9.51 35.27
N ALA A 22 21.01 -10.46 35.71
CA ALA A 22 20.66 -11.65 34.90
C ALA A 22 20.13 -11.28 33.51
N SER A 23 19.41 -10.15 33.39
CA SER A 23 18.93 -9.57 32.13
C SER A 23 20.04 -9.01 31.22
N SER A 24 21.30 -8.98 31.66
CA SER A 24 22.44 -8.53 30.86
C SER A 24 23.15 -9.69 30.14
N HIS A 25 22.94 -10.93 30.59
CA HIS A 25 23.55 -12.11 29.99
C HIS A 25 22.61 -12.77 28.97
N THR A 26 23.14 -13.04 27.77
CA THR A 26 22.39 -13.65 26.66
C THR A 26 21.84 -15.04 27.01
N ALA A 27 22.52 -15.78 27.88
CA ALA A 27 22.10 -17.10 28.33
C ALA A 27 20.74 -17.09 29.04
N HIS A 28 20.46 -16.07 29.86
CA HIS A 28 19.19 -15.94 30.57
C HIS A 28 18.04 -15.43 29.69
N LYS A 29 18.36 -14.89 28.50
CA LYS A 29 17.37 -14.43 27.50
C LYS A 29 16.94 -15.54 26.52
N LYS A 30 17.51 -16.74 26.63
CA LYS A 30 17.17 -17.86 25.77
C LYS A 30 15.76 -18.34 26.09
N LEU A 31 14.92 -18.48 25.07
CA LEU A 31 13.56 -18.97 25.23
C LEU A 31 13.58 -20.45 25.64
N LEU A 32 12.77 -20.78 26.64
CA LEU A 32 12.49 -22.16 27.02
C LEU A 32 11.57 -22.81 25.97
N PRO A 33 11.56 -24.16 25.85
CA PRO A 33 10.67 -24.86 24.93
C PRO A 33 9.20 -24.48 25.09
N GLU A 34 8.69 -24.39 26.33
CA GLU A 34 7.28 -24.05 26.56
C GLU A 34 6.95 -22.62 26.09
N GLN A 35 7.91 -21.69 26.24
CA GLN A 35 7.76 -20.33 25.76
C GLN A 35 7.76 -20.25 24.24
N PHE A 36 8.52 -21.12 23.57
CA PHE A 36 8.52 -21.21 22.11
C PHE A 36 7.18 -21.75 21.59
N GLU A 37 6.62 -22.77 22.23
CA GLU A 37 5.27 -23.29 21.93
C GLU A 37 4.18 -22.23 22.16
N GLU A 38 4.26 -21.47 23.26
CA GLU A 38 3.34 -20.37 23.54
C GLU A 38 3.43 -19.27 22.46
N ILE A 39 4.65 -18.90 22.04
CA ILE A 39 4.87 -17.97 20.92
C ILE A 39 4.22 -18.52 19.63
N GLN A 40 4.42 -19.80 19.31
CA GLN A 40 3.86 -20.41 18.12
C GLN A 40 2.33 -20.39 18.14
N LYS A 41 1.71 -20.73 19.28
CA LYS A 41 0.27 -20.67 19.46
C LYS A 41 -0.28 -19.26 19.28
N LEU A 42 0.33 -18.28 19.95
CA LEU A 42 -0.10 -16.87 19.90
C LEU A 42 0.13 -16.26 18.51
N SER A 43 1.15 -16.71 17.78
CA SER A 43 1.41 -16.28 16.40
C SER A 43 0.29 -16.68 15.44
N LYS A 44 -0.29 -17.88 15.61
CA LYS A 44 -1.45 -18.34 14.83
C LYS A 44 -2.71 -17.51 15.07
N SER A 45 -2.76 -16.78 16.18
CA SER A 45 -3.82 -15.81 16.51
C SER A 45 -3.50 -14.37 16.04
N ASN A 46 -2.48 -14.18 15.21
CA ASN A 46 -2.06 -12.87 14.66
C ASN A 46 -1.73 -11.79 15.71
N LEU A 47 -1.29 -12.20 16.91
CA LEU A 47 -0.85 -11.26 17.94
C LEU A 47 0.49 -10.62 17.58
N LYS A 48 0.65 -9.33 17.88
CA LYS A 48 1.90 -8.60 17.62
C LYS A 48 3.00 -9.07 18.56
N PRO A 49 4.29 -9.02 18.17
CA PRO A 49 5.41 -9.46 19.01
C PRO A 49 5.43 -8.85 20.42
N ALA A 50 5.04 -7.56 20.55
CA ALA A 50 4.94 -6.89 21.84
C ALA A 50 3.82 -7.46 22.74
N GLN A 51 2.69 -7.85 22.15
CA GLN A 51 1.58 -8.49 22.89
C GLN A 51 1.97 -9.91 23.31
N ILE A 52 2.65 -10.63 22.42
CA ILE A 52 3.21 -11.96 22.72
C ILE A 52 4.20 -11.86 23.87
N LEU A 53 5.12 -10.89 23.84
CA LEU A 53 6.07 -10.69 24.93
C LEU A 53 5.36 -10.37 26.26
N LEU A 54 4.37 -9.48 26.24
CA LEU A 54 3.60 -9.11 27.42
C LEU A 54 2.90 -10.35 28.02
N GLN A 55 2.33 -11.20 27.16
CA GLN A 55 1.70 -12.44 27.59
C GLN A 55 2.71 -13.40 28.23
N LEU A 56 3.88 -13.59 27.62
CA LEU A 56 4.96 -14.43 28.19
C LEU A 56 5.45 -13.92 29.56
N GLN A 57 5.53 -12.60 29.74
CA GLN A 57 5.93 -11.98 31.00
C GLN A 57 4.84 -12.11 32.08
N THR A 58 3.57 -12.11 31.66
CA THR A 58 2.42 -12.28 32.54
C THR A 58 2.24 -13.75 32.97
N SER A 59 2.45 -14.69 32.05
CA SER A 59 2.37 -16.13 32.32
C SER A 59 3.58 -16.65 33.09
N ASN A 60 4.76 -16.03 32.93
CA ASN A 60 5.99 -16.42 33.61
C ASN A 60 6.81 -15.20 34.06
N ASN A 61 6.71 -14.87 35.35
CA ASN A 61 7.38 -13.71 35.96
C ASN A 61 8.93 -13.80 36.02
N LYS A 62 9.53 -14.92 35.60
CA LYS A 62 11.00 -15.11 35.56
C LYS A 62 11.59 -15.00 34.15
N THR A 63 10.78 -14.75 33.13
CA THR A 63 11.28 -14.62 31.77
C THR A 63 12.12 -13.34 31.59
N PHE A 64 13.33 -13.49 31.05
CA PHE A 64 14.13 -12.35 30.58
C PHE A 64 14.06 -12.19 29.05
N ALA A 65 13.05 -12.81 28.42
CA ALA A 65 12.82 -12.66 26.99
C ALA A 65 12.62 -11.19 26.62
N THR A 66 13.09 -10.82 25.44
CA THR A 66 12.90 -9.48 24.87
C THR A 66 12.11 -9.57 23.57
N ASN A 67 11.66 -8.42 23.06
CA ASN A 67 10.99 -8.35 21.75
C ASN A 67 11.87 -8.93 20.64
N LYS A 68 13.20 -8.82 20.75
CA LYS A 68 14.14 -9.42 19.80
C LYS A 68 14.12 -10.95 19.86
N ASN A 69 14.02 -11.53 21.06
CA ASN A 69 13.92 -12.98 21.21
C ASN A 69 12.61 -13.52 20.62
N VAL A 70 11.49 -12.86 20.89
CA VAL A 70 10.19 -13.20 20.30
C VAL A 70 10.22 -13.06 18.78
N SER A 71 10.77 -11.97 18.26
CA SER A 71 10.88 -11.74 16.81
C SER A 71 11.74 -12.82 16.12
N ASN A 72 12.86 -13.20 16.73
CA ASN A 72 13.73 -14.27 16.21
C ASN A 72 13.02 -15.64 16.24
N ALA A 73 12.25 -15.94 17.29
CA ALA A 73 11.47 -17.17 17.38
C ALA A 73 10.38 -17.21 16.29
N LEU A 74 9.64 -16.12 16.10
CA LEU A 74 8.66 -15.99 15.02
C LEU A 74 9.31 -16.14 13.63
N GLN A 75 10.51 -15.60 13.43
CA GLN A 75 11.26 -15.80 12.19
C GLN A 75 11.63 -17.27 11.98
N LYS A 76 12.06 -17.97 13.04
CA LYS A 76 12.37 -19.39 12.99
C LYS A 76 11.14 -20.23 12.63
N ILE A 77 10.02 -20.00 13.31
CA ILE A 77 8.73 -20.65 13.03
C ILE A 77 8.33 -20.44 11.56
N ARG A 78 8.42 -19.20 11.08
CA ARG A 78 8.11 -18.88 9.68
C ARG A 78 9.02 -19.60 8.69
N LEU A 79 10.30 -19.79 9.00
CA LEU A 79 11.21 -20.54 8.12
C LEU A 79 10.89 -22.03 8.13
N GLU A 80 10.53 -22.59 9.29
CA GLU A 80 10.06 -23.97 9.41
C GLU A 80 8.75 -24.20 8.64
N ASP A 81 7.79 -23.27 8.75
CA ASP A 81 6.53 -23.31 7.98
C ASP A 81 6.74 -23.20 6.46
N LEU A 82 7.84 -22.55 6.04
CA LEU A 82 8.22 -22.42 4.63
C LEU A 82 9.16 -23.55 4.16
N ASP A 83 9.40 -24.57 4.97
CA ASP A 83 10.33 -25.68 4.68
C ASP A 83 11.75 -25.17 4.30
N GLY A 84 12.21 -24.13 4.99
CA GLY A 84 13.49 -23.47 4.72
C GLY A 84 13.55 -22.69 3.39
N GLN A 85 12.46 -22.61 2.64
CA GLN A 85 12.40 -21.90 1.37
C GLN A 85 12.26 -20.38 1.57
N SER A 86 12.71 -19.62 0.57
CA SER A 86 12.41 -18.18 0.53
C SER A 86 10.90 -17.96 0.31
N PRO A 87 10.29 -16.89 0.86
CA PRO A 87 8.87 -16.63 0.65
C PRO A 87 8.45 -16.54 -0.82
N THR A 88 9.32 -16.02 -1.69
CA THR A 88 9.07 -15.96 -3.14
C THR A 88 8.98 -17.35 -3.74
N LYS A 89 9.86 -18.27 -3.34
CA LYS A 89 9.84 -19.66 -3.80
C LYS A 89 8.60 -20.40 -3.30
N SER A 90 8.25 -20.25 -2.02
CA SER A 90 7.04 -20.85 -1.45
C SER A 90 5.77 -20.32 -2.12
N LEU A 91 5.67 -19.00 -2.33
CA LEU A 91 4.55 -18.39 -3.05
C LEU A 91 4.44 -18.96 -4.47
N LEU A 92 5.55 -19.08 -5.20
CA LEU A 92 5.55 -19.69 -6.53
C LEU A 92 5.12 -21.16 -6.51
N SER A 93 5.49 -21.94 -5.50
CA SER A 93 5.01 -23.33 -5.36
C SER A 93 3.50 -23.36 -5.18
N VAL A 94 2.96 -22.53 -4.27
CA VAL A 94 1.52 -22.41 -4.06
C VAL A 94 0.80 -22.00 -5.34
N LEU A 95 1.32 -21.00 -6.06
CA LEU A 95 0.73 -20.57 -7.33
C LEU A 95 0.74 -21.70 -8.38
N LYS A 96 1.85 -22.45 -8.50
CA LYS A 96 1.99 -23.60 -9.41
C LYS A 96 1.06 -24.76 -9.09
N GLU A 97 0.84 -25.02 -7.81
CA GLU A 97 0.01 -26.12 -7.31
C GLU A 97 -1.49 -25.74 -7.21
N SER A 98 -1.80 -24.47 -7.41
CA SER A 98 -3.17 -23.93 -7.38
C SER A 98 -3.73 -23.69 -8.78
N ASN A 99 -4.98 -23.23 -8.85
CA ASN A 99 -5.63 -22.80 -10.08
C ASN A 99 -5.44 -21.30 -10.38
N TRP A 100 -4.57 -20.60 -9.66
CA TRP A 100 -4.35 -19.17 -9.87
C TRP A 100 -3.65 -18.93 -11.21
N SER A 101 -4.05 -17.86 -11.91
CA SER A 101 -3.31 -17.39 -13.06
C SER A 101 -2.07 -16.67 -12.56
N TYR A 102 -0.89 -17.00 -13.08
CA TYR A 102 0.34 -16.31 -12.72
C TYR A 102 1.31 -16.26 -13.90
N ASP A 103 2.19 -15.26 -13.89
CA ASP A 103 3.28 -15.11 -14.86
C ASP A 103 4.51 -14.58 -14.14
N VAL A 104 5.70 -15.00 -14.58
CA VAL A 104 6.98 -14.68 -13.93
C VAL A 104 7.94 -14.11 -14.98
N LYS A 105 8.57 -12.98 -14.65
CA LYS A 105 9.74 -12.48 -15.39
C LYS A 105 10.98 -12.80 -14.59
N VAL A 106 11.98 -13.39 -15.25
CA VAL A 106 13.29 -13.67 -14.67
C VAL A 106 14.37 -12.85 -15.37
N ASP A 107 15.44 -12.52 -14.66
CA ASP A 107 16.65 -11.94 -15.24
C ASP A 107 17.52 -13.01 -15.93
N SER A 108 18.66 -12.59 -16.48
CA SER A 108 19.63 -13.48 -17.13
C SER A 108 20.26 -14.52 -16.19
N SER A 109 20.19 -14.29 -14.88
CA SER A 109 20.71 -15.19 -13.84
C SER A 109 19.63 -16.13 -13.29
N GLY A 110 18.38 -16.02 -13.79
CA GLY A 110 17.24 -16.80 -13.33
C GLY A 110 16.56 -16.26 -12.07
N HIS A 111 16.92 -15.07 -11.59
CA HIS A 111 16.22 -14.46 -10.45
C HIS A 111 14.88 -13.87 -10.89
N VAL A 112 13.86 -14.06 -10.07
CA VAL A 112 12.54 -13.48 -10.28
C VAL A 112 12.61 -11.97 -10.09
N VAL A 113 12.35 -11.22 -11.17
CA VAL A 113 12.32 -9.75 -11.15
C VAL A 113 10.90 -9.21 -11.08
N ASN A 114 9.95 -9.85 -11.75
CA ASN A 114 8.53 -9.53 -11.66
C ASN A 114 7.68 -10.79 -11.49
N LEU A 115 6.60 -10.68 -10.74
CA LEU A 115 5.64 -11.76 -10.50
C LEU A 115 4.21 -11.20 -10.55
N PHE A 116 3.43 -11.68 -11.51
CA PHE A 116 2.00 -11.41 -11.63
C PHE A 116 1.21 -12.62 -11.12
N PHE A 117 0.11 -12.37 -10.40
CA PHE A 117 -0.85 -13.42 -10.07
C PHE A 117 -2.27 -12.88 -9.83
N ALA A 118 -3.27 -13.70 -10.15
CA ALA A 118 -4.69 -13.37 -10.03
C ALA A 118 -5.53 -14.62 -9.74
N HIS A 119 -6.49 -14.49 -8.83
CA HIS A 119 -7.42 -15.56 -8.48
C HIS A 119 -8.48 -15.73 -9.60
N PRO A 120 -8.86 -16.96 -9.99
CA PRO A 120 -9.83 -17.16 -11.09
C PRO A 120 -11.19 -16.51 -10.84
N GLY A 121 -11.67 -16.54 -9.59
CA GLY A 121 -12.91 -15.84 -9.22
C GLY A 121 -12.80 -14.33 -9.38
N SER A 122 -11.63 -13.74 -9.07
CA SER A 122 -11.38 -12.32 -9.27
C SER A 122 -11.31 -11.94 -10.75
N ILE A 123 -10.70 -12.80 -11.58
CA ILE A 123 -10.68 -12.63 -13.04
C ILE A 123 -12.12 -12.65 -13.59
N HIS A 124 -12.94 -13.61 -13.16
CA HIS A 124 -14.34 -13.68 -13.56
C HIS A 124 -15.11 -12.40 -13.16
N LEU A 125 -14.96 -11.96 -11.90
CA LEU A 125 -15.57 -10.71 -11.41
C LEU A 125 -15.10 -9.48 -12.19
N ALA A 126 -13.82 -9.42 -12.58
CA ALA A 126 -13.25 -8.35 -13.38
C ALA A 126 -13.83 -8.33 -14.81
N GLN A 127 -14.09 -9.49 -15.41
CA GLN A 127 -14.65 -9.60 -16.76
C GLN A 127 -16.13 -9.23 -16.80
N ILE A 128 -16.92 -9.55 -15.75
CA ILE A 128 -18.33 -9.14 -15.69
C ILE A 128 -18.45 -7.65 -15.32
N ASN A 129 -17.61 -7.14 -14.40
CA ASN A 129 -17.57 -5.73 -13.98
C ASN A 129 -16.44 -4.95 -14.66
N HIS A 130 -16.22 -5.20 -15.94
CA HIS A 130 -15.11 -4.68 -16.75
C HIS A 130 -15.13 -3.18 -17.04
N HIS A 131 -15.96 -2.37 -16.42
CA HIS A 131 -16.12 -0.97 -16.82
C HIS A 131 -14.96 -0.08 -16.31
N ILE A 132 -14.47 -0.39 -15.12
CA ILE A 132 -13.48 0.40 -14.39
C ILE A 132 -12.48 -0.55 -13.72
N ALA A 133 -11.21 -0.18 -13.74
CA ALA A 133 -10.20 -0.80 -12.88
C ALA A 133 -9.33 0.28 -12.22
N LEU A 134 -8.96 0.05 -10.97
CA LEU A 134 -8.09 0.93 -10.19
C LEU A 134 -6.72 0.27 -10.07
N LEU A 135 -5.66 1.03 -10.32
CA LEU A 135 -4.28 0.58 -10.27
C LEU A 135 -3.49 1.50 -9.36
N ASP A 136 -2.99 0.94 -8.27
CA ASP A 136 -2.17 1.66 -7.30
C ASP A 136 -0.93 0.85 -6.95
N SER A 137 0.23 1.50 -6.96
CA SER A 137 1.48 0.87 -6.59
C SER A 137 1.81 1.24 -5.16
N THR A 138 1.97 0.24 -4.30
CA THR A 138 2.47 0.49 -2.95
C THR A 138 3.98 0.70 -3.01
N TYR A 139 4.40 1.90 -2.63
CA TYR A 139 5.83 2.24 -2.53
C TYR A 139 6.53 1.29 -1.58
N LYS A 140 7.42 0.45 -2.11
CA LYS A 140 8.57 -0.23 -1.49
C LYS A 140 8.57 -0.43 0.06
N THR A 141 7.42 -0.67 0.66
CA THR A 141 7.21 -0.69 2.13
C THR A 141 7.43 -2.07 2.71
N ASN A 142 7.53 -3.08 1.85
CA ASN A 142 7.94 -4.42 2.26
C ASN A 142 9.46 -4.46 2.52
N ARG A 143 9.89 -5.45 3.31
CA ARG A 143 11.31 -5.67 3.67
C ARG A 143 12.25 -5.88 2.47
N TYR A 144 11.70 -6.10 1.28
CA TYR A 144 12.44 -6.33 0.05
C TYR A 144 12.54 -5.07 -0.81
N ASN A 145 11.92 -3.97 -0.37
CA ASN A 145 11.90 -2.71 -1.11
C ASN A 145 11.31 -2.87 -2.53
N LEU A 146 10.39 -3.84 -2.71
CA LEU A 146 9.77 -4.13 -4.00
C LEU A 146 8.44 -3.39 -4.14
N PRO A 147 8.21 -2.69 -5.26
CA PRO A 147 6.88 -2.21 -5.62
C PRO A 147 5.89 -3.37 -5.74
N LEU A 148 4.69 -3.17 -5.19
CA LEU A 148 3.55 -4.05 -5.42
C LEU A 148 2.44 -3.22 -6.06
N LEU A 149 2.21 -3.48 -7.34
CA LEU A 149 1.06 -2.96 -8.07
C LEU A 149 -0.16 -3.81 -7.71
N HIS A 150 -1.15 -3.16 -7.10
CA HIS A 150 -2.43 -3.72 -6.74
C HIS A 150 -3.48 -3.26 -7.74
N VAL A 151 -4.17 -4.23 -8.36
CA VAL A 151 -5.23 -3.97 -9.32
C VAL A 151 -6.56 -4.33 -8.69
N MET A 152 -7.46 -3.36 -8.63
CA MET A 152 -8.79 -3.49 -8.04
C MET A 152 -9.88 -3.26 -9.07
N GLY A 153 -10.99 -3.97 -8.91
CA GLY A 153 -12.22 -3.79 -9.67
C GLY A 153 -13.31 -3.25 -8.76
N GLN A 154 -14.37 -2.73 -9.36
CA GLN A 154 -15.56 -2.32 -8.65
C GLN A 154 -16.73 -3.20 -9.10
N ALA A 155 -17.39 -3.87 -8.15
CA ALA A 155 -18.60 -4.62 -8.42
C ALA A 155 -19.80 -3.68 -8.59
N ALA A 156 -20.87 -4.15 -9.24
CA ALA A 156 -22.14 -3.42 -9.36
C ALA A 156 -22.76 -2.98 -8.01
N SER A 157 -22.37 -3.61 -6.90
CA SER A 157 -22.73 -3.22 -5.53
C SER A 157 -21.91 -2.03 -4.97
N ASN A 158 -21.08 -1.40 -5.80
CA ASN A 158 -20.09 -0.38 -5.43
C ASN A 158 -19.02 -0.85 -4.45
N GLN A 159 -18.88 -2.17 -4.24
CA GLN A 159 -17.81 -2.75 -3.43
C GLN A 159 -16.56 -2.97 -4.28
N PHE A 160 -15.40 -2.64 -3.74
CA PHE A 160 -14.12 -2.92 -4.37
C PHE A 160 -13.67 -4.35 -4.10
N PHE A 161 -13.00 -4.96 -5.07
CA PHE A 161 -12.39 -6.28 -4.92
C PHE A 161 -11.02 -6.31 -5.59
N SER A 162 -10.14 -7.17 -5.10
CA SER A 162 -8.82 -7.37 -5.71
C SER A 162 -8.93 -8.21 -6.98
N ILE A 163 -8.45 -7.68 -8.10
CA ILE A 163 -8.37 -8.38 -9.38
C ILE A 163 -7.07 -9.19 -9.44
N ALA A 164 -5.95 -8.49 -9.27
CA ALA A 164 -4.63 -9.04 -9.48
C ALA A 164 -3.57 -8.28 -8.68
N PHE A 165 -2.41 -8.91 -8.56
CA PHE A 165 -1.24 -8.37 -7.89
C PHE A 165 -0.02 -8.55 -8.79
N CYS A 166 0.87 -7.56 -8.76
CA CYS A 166 2.12 -7.62 -9.50
C CYS A 166 3.28 -7.08 -8.65
N PHE A 167 4.18 -7.98 -8.23
CA PHE A 167 5.47 -7.59 -7.70
C PHE A 167 6.39 -7.20 -8.85
N MET A 168 7.05 -6.08 -8.72
CA MET A 168 8.02 -5.58 -9.70
C MET A 168 9.30 -5.20 -8.98
N THR A 169 10.42 -5.14 -9.70
CA THR A 169 11.69 -4.67 -9.12
C THR A 169 11.68 -3.15 -8.95
N ASP A 170 11.15 -2.43 -9.95
CA ASP A 170 11.10 -0.97 -9.97
C ASP A 170 9.79 -0.43 -10.58
N GLU A 171 9.46 0.82 -10.26
CA GLU A 171 8.31 1.58 -10.78
C GLU A 171 8.71 2.34 -12.05
N ASP A 172 9.26 1.61 -13.02
CA ASP A 172 9.62 2.15 -14.32
C ASP A 172 8.60 1.77 -15.40
N VAL A 173 8.73 2.39 -16.58
CA VAL A 173 7.79 2.18 -17.68
C VAL A 173 7.80 0.72 -18.11
N ASP A 174 8.95 0.06 -18.18
CA ASP A 174 9.08 -1.31 -18.66
C ASP A 174 8.46 -2.32 -17.69
N GLY A 175 8.60 -2.10 -16.38
CA GLY A 175 7.95 -2.86 -15.32
C GLY A 175 6.43 -2.77 -15.41
N TYR A 176 5.90 -1.54 -15.52
CA TYR A 176 4.46 -1.34 -15.67
C TYR A 176 3.93 -1.85 -17.01
N VAL A 177 4.66 -1.72 -18.11
CA VAL A 177 4.29 -2.30 -19.42
C VAL A 177 4.21 -3.82 -19.32
N TRP A 178 5.17 -4.46 -18.64
CA TRP A 178 5.11 -5.89 -18.41
C TRP A 178 3.87 -6.29 -17.59
N ALA A 179 3.59 -5.58 -16.50
CA ALA A 179 2.44 -5.83 -15.63
C ALA A 179 1.10 -5.63 -16.37
N ALA A 180 0.97 -4.54 -17.11
CA ALA A 180 -0.21 -4.23 -17.93
C ALA A 180 -0.43 -5.29 -19.01
N ASN A 181 0.63 -5.80 -19.63
CA ASN A 181 0.53 -6.92 -20.57
C ASN A 181 0.05 -8.21 -19.89
N GLN A 182 0.45 -8.48 -18.64
CA GLN A 182 -0.08 -9.64 -17.91
C GLN A 182 -1.57 -9.50 -17.61
N LEU A 183 -2.05 -8.30 -17.32
CA LEU A 183 -3.49 -8.02 -17.17
C LEU A 183 -4.24 -8.25 -18.49
N LYS A 184 -3.70 -7.75 -19.61
CA LYS A 184 -4.28 -7.94 -20.95
C LYS A 184 -4.32 -9.41 -21.36
N LYS A 185 -3.28 -10.18 -21.01
CA LYS A 185 -3.17 -11.61 -21.33
C LYS A 185 -4.11 -12.46 -20.47
N ASN A 186 -4.13 -12.23 -19.15
CA ASN A 186 -4.73 -13.16 -18.19
C ASN A 186 -6.08 -12.71 -17.65
N VAL A 187 -6.36 -11.41 -17.60
CA VAL A 187 -7.55 -10.86 -16.94
C VAL A 187 -8.60 -10.44 -17.95
N TRP A 188 -8.27 -9.54 -18.88
CA TRP A 188 -9.26 -8.91 -19.75
C TRP A 188 -9.23 -9.44 -21.17
N ARG A 189 -10.39 -9.88 -21.66
CA ARG A 189 -10.58 -10.19 -23.08
C ARG A 189 -10.77 -8.89 -23.86
N PRO A 190 -10.49 -8.83 -25.17
CA PRO A 190 -10.58 -7.59 -25.94
C PRO A 190 -11.91 -6.83 -25.80
N GLN A 191 -13.05 -7.53 -25.71
CA GLN A 191 -14.38 -6.93 -25.55
C GLN A 191 -14.73 -6.58 -24.08
N ARG A 192 -13.85 -6.90 -23.14
CA ARG A 192 -14.01 -6.73 -21.69
C ARG A 192 -12.83 -5.99 -21.07
N ILE A 193 -12.18 -5.12 -21.83
CA ILE A 193 -11.14 -4.22 -21.31
C ILE A 193 -11.83 -3.04 -20.59
N PRO A 194 -11.32 -2.60 -19.42
CA PRO A 194 -11.75 -1.37 -18.78
C PRO A 194 -11.70 -0.17 -19.70
N GLN A 195 -12.83 0.50 -19.86
CA GLN A 195 -12.88 1.76 -20.59
C GLN A 195 -12.14 2.86 -19.83
N VAL A 196 -12.12 2.76 -18.49
CA VAL A 196 -11.39 3.69 -17.63
C VAL A 196 -10.52 2.95 -16.63
N PHE A 197 -9.25 3.33 -16.61
CA PHE A 197 -8.33 3.02 -15.53
C PHE A 197 -8.25 4.22 -14.59
N ILE A 198 -8.31 4.00 -13.29
CA ILE A 198 -8.06 5.02 -12.28
C ILE A 198 -6.73 4.71 -11.64
N THR A 199 -5.81 5.66 -11.66
CA THR A 199 -4.49 5.50 -11.08
C THR A 199 -4.13 6.72 -10.24
N ASP A 200 -3.02 6.67 -9.52
CA ASP A 200 -2.44 7.87 -8.94
C ASP A 200 -1.79 8.73 -10.04
N ARG A 201 -0.86 9.63 -9.70
CA ARG A 201 -0.20 10.48 -10.68
C ARG A 201 1.16 9.93 -11.12
N ASP A 202 1.35 8.61 -11.07
CA ASP A 202 2.58 7.98 -11.55
C ASP A 202 2.71 8.08 -13.07
N SER A 203 3.75 8.77 -13.53
CA SER A 203 3.98 9.02 -14.95
C SER A 203 4.38 7.78 -15.74
N ALA A 204 5.02 6.80 -15.10
CA ALA A 204 5.44 5.56 -15.74
C ALA A 204 4.25 4.62 -15.95
N LEU A 205 3.39 4.49 -14.94
CA LEU A 205 2.15 3.72 -15.03
C LEU A 205 1.19 4.31 -16.07
N GLN A 206 1.03 5.63 -16.12
CA GLN A 206 0.23 6.29 -17.16
C GLN A 206 0.73 6.00 -18.57
N LYS A 207 2.05 6.08 -18.81
CA LYS A 207 2.66 5.75 -20.10
C LYS A 207 2.45 4.29 -20.47
N ALA A 208 2.61 3.38 -19.50
CA ALA A 208 2.39 1.96 -19.73
C ALA A 208 0.93 1.63 -20.08
N LEU A 209 -0.03 2.23 -19.39
CA LEU A 209 -1.46 2.06 -19.69
C LEU A 209 -1.81 2.61 -21.07
N ALA A 210 -1.34 3.79 -21.43
CA ALA A 210 -1.55 4.37 -22.76
C ALA A 210 -0.92 3.51 -23.88
N HIS A 211 0.20 2.83 -23.60
CA HIS A 211 0.84 1.93 -24.54
C HIS A 211 0.09 0.60 -24.71
N VAL A 212 -0.36 -0.03 -23.61
CA VAL A 212 -0.95 -1.38 -23.63
C VAL A 212 -2.46 -1.35 -23.91
N PHE A 213 -3.15 -0.31 -23.46
CA PHE A 213 -4.60 -0.10 -23.57
C PHE A 213 -4.90 1.29 -24.18
N PRO A 214 -4.57 1.52 -25.46
CA PRO A 214 -4.68 2.85 -26.08
C PRO A 214 -6.13 3.37 -26.18
N ASP A 215 -7.11 2.47 -26.20
CA ASP A 215 -8.54 2.81 -26.27
C ASP A 215 -9.16 3.08 -24.89
N SER A 216 -8.39 2.93 -23.81
CA SER A 216 -8.83 3.16 -22.44
C SER A 216 -8.36 4.51 -21.93
N GLN A 217 -9.21 5.22 -21.21
CA GLN A 217 -8.84 6.47 -20.57
C GLN A 217 -8.15 6.21 -19.22
N ALA A 218 -7.06 6.92 -18.95
CA ALA A 218 -6.39 6.90 -17.64
C ALA A 218 -6.79 8.14 -16.81
N ASN A 219 -7.67 7.94 -15.85
CA ASN A 219 -8.15 8.95 -14.91
C ASN A 219 -7.32 8.97 -13.62
N LEU A 220 -7.36 10.12 -12.93
CA LEU A 220 -6.66 10.31 -11.66
C LEU A 220 -7.57 10.02 -10.47
N CYS A 221 -7.02 9.33 -9.48
CA CYS A 221 -7.70 9.04 -8.23
C CYS A 221 -7.89 10.32 -7.39
N VAL A 222 -9.15 10.70 -7.16
CA VAL A 222 -9.52 11.89 -6.37
C VAL A 222 -9.02 11.79 -4.94
N TRP A 223 -9.00 10.60 -4.34
CA TRP A 223 -8.45 10.41 -2.99
C TRP A 223 -6.97 10.78 -2.91
N HIS A 224 -6.16 10.36 -3.88
CA HIS A 224 -4.74 10.73 -3.94
C HIS A 224 -4.54 12.23 -4.13
N ILE A 225 -5.36 12.86 -4.99
CA ILE A 225 -5.36 14.32 -5.17
C ILE A 225 -5.67 15.02 -3.83
N ASN A 226 -6.72 14.58 -3.13
CA ASN A 226 -7.13 15.14 -1.85
C ASN A 226 -6.07 14.93 -0.77
N LYS A 227 -5.42 13.77 -0.72
CA LYS A 227 -4.33 13.47 0.20
C LYS A 227 -3.11 14.36 -0.06
N ASN A 228 -2.78 14.60 -1.34
CA ASN A 228 -1.69 15.50 -1.73
C ASN A 228 -1.98 16.96 -1.35
N ILE A 229 -3.20 17.43 -1.59
CA ILE A 229 -3.65 18.76 -1.14
C ILE A 229 -3.55 18.85 0.40
N THR A 230 -4.12 17.87 1.11
CA THR A 230 -4.10 17.82 2.58
C THR A 230 -2.69 17.85 3.15
N SER A 231 -1.77 17.06 2.59
CA SER A 231 -0.39 16.99 3.08
C SER A 231 0.37 18.29 2.86
N ASN A 232 0.10 19.01 1.77
CA ASN A 232 0.76 20.29 1.48
C ASN A 232 0.24 21.47 2.32
N PHE A 233 -1.03 21.43 2.77
CA PHE A 233 -1.67 22.57 3.44
C PHE A 233 -2.01 22.32 4.91
N LYS A 234 -2.59 21.16 5.26
CA LYS A 234 -3.01 20.86 6.63
C LYS A 234 -1.84 20.72 7.60
N LEU A 235 -0.66 20.31 7.12
CA LEU A 235 0.57 20.26 7.93
C LEU A 235 1.16 21.65 8.17
N LYS A 236 0.93 22.62 7.26
CA LYS A 236 1.45 23.99 7.39
C LYS A 236 0.59 24.87 8.30
N ASP A 237 -0.69 24.56 8.43
CA ASP A 237 -1.63 25.35 9.25
C ASP A 237 -1.67 24.95 10.74
N LYS A 238 -0.99 23.88 11.16
CA LYS A 238 -1.02 23.39 12.56
C LYS A 238 -0.28 24.28 13.58
N GLU A 239 0.30 25.41 13.18
CA GLU A 239 1.02 26.30 14.10
C GLU A 239 0.15 27.29 14.89
N LYS A 240 -1.18 27.35 14.71
CA LYS A 240 -1.98 28.36 15.44
C LYS A 240 -3.28 27.84 16.09
N LYS A 241 -3.23 27.88 17.43
CA LYS A 241 -4.29 28.07 18.44
C LYS A 241 -4.96 26.83 19.05
N LYS A 242 -4.55 26.51 20.28
CA LYS A 242 -5.50 26.22 21.39
C LYS A 242 -5.90 27.56 22.03
N LYS A 243 -7.17 27.93 21.92
CA LYS A 243 -7.87 28.72 22.94
C LYS A 243 -9.25 28.10 23.12
N GLU A 244 -9.56 27.70 24.34
CA GLU A 244 -10.82 27.08 24.76
C GLU A 244 -11.90 28.14 24.99
N GLY A 245 -13.16 27.76 24.75
CA GLY A 245 -14.33 28.45 25.28
C GLY A 245 -14.99 29.46 24.33
N THR A 246 -15.66 28.97 23.29
CA THR A 246 -16.86 29.56 22.61
C THR A 246 -17.22 28.61 21.46
N GLU A 247 -18.47 28.61 20.99
CA GLU A 247 -18.92 27.81 19.84
C GLU A 247 -17.89 27.92 18.70
N LYS A 248 -17.28 26.78 18.35
CA LYS A 248 -16.14 26.79 17.43
C LYS A 248 -16.65 27.27 16.06
N PRO A 249 -16.13 28.38 15.51
CA PRO A 249 -16.35 28.68 14.11
C PRO A 249 -15.91 27.47 13.28
N LYS A 250 -16.68 27.10 12.25
CA LYS A 250 -16.34 25.99 11.35
C LYS A 250 -14.88 26.14 10.91
N ASP A 251 -14.11 25.07 11.06
CA ASP A 251 -12.69 25.06 10.71
C ASP A 251 -12.56 25.50 9.23
N PRO A 252 -11.77 26.54 8.92
CA PRO A 252 -11.52 26.95 7.54
C PRO A 252 -11.07 25.78 6.63
N TRP A 253 -10.45 24.75 7.19
CA TRP A 253 -10.14 23.53 6.46
C TRP A 253 -11.40 22.72 6.08
N GLU A 254 -12.37 22.58 6.97
CA GLU A 254 -13.64 21.90 6.68
C GLU A 254 -14.43 22.65 5.60
N ILE A 255 -14.45 23.98 5.65
CA ILE A 255 -15.08 24.82 4.60
C ILE A 255 -14.37 24.61 3.26
N PHE A 256 -13.03 24.60 3.25
CA PHE A 256 -12.26 24.30 2.04
C PHE A 256 -12.62 22.93 1.47
N VAL A 257 -12.65 21.88 2.29
CA VAL A 257 -12.98 20.51 1.85
C VAL A 257 -14.38 20.47 1.23
N GLN A 258 -15.36 21.15 1.81
CA GLN A 258 -16.72 21.23 1.26
C GLN A 258 -16.76 21.93 -0.10
N LEU A 259 -16.12 23.10 -0.23
CA LEU A 259 -16.06 23.83 -1.50
C LEU A 259 -15.28 23.03 -2.56
N TRP A 260 -14.19 22.38 -2.17
CA TRP A 260 -13.41 21.52 -3.06
C TRP A 260 -14.22 20.29 -3.53
N GLN A 261 -15.03 19.71 -2.65
CA GLN A 261 -15.95 18.62 -3.00
C GLN A 261 -16.98 19.09 -4.03
N GLN A 262 -17.53 20.31 -3.89
CA GLN A 262 -18.45 20.89 -4.88
C GLN A 262 -17.79 21.10 -6.24
N VAL A 263 -16.54 21.58 -6.25
CA VAL A 263 -15.75 21.74 -7.49
C VAL A 263 -15.52 20.39 -8.18
N THR A 264 -15.07 19.38 -7.44
CA THR A 264 -14.73 18.07 -8.01
C THR A 264 -15.94 17.25 -8.45
N SER A 265 -17.07 17.40 -7.75
CA SER A 265 -18.35 16.73 -8.08
C SER A 265 -19.21 17.51 -9.08
N SER A 266 -18.71 18.62 -9.65
CA SER A 266 -19.45 19.42 -10.62
C SER A 266 -19.78 18.59 -11.87
N LYS A 267 -21.07 18.52 -12.24
CA LYS A 267 -21.57 17.68 -13.33
C LYS A 267 -21.45 18.31 -14.72
N THR A 268 -21.31 19.63 -14.81
CA THR A 268 -21.15 20.35 -16.07
C THR A 268 -20.01 21.36 -15.98
N SER A 269 -19.53 21.82 -17.14
CA SER A 269 -18.45 22.82 -17.22
C SER A 269 -18.86 24.17 -16.61
N GLU A 270 -20.14 24.54 -16.77
CA GLU A 270 -20.71 25.78 -16.22
C GLU A 270 -20.75 25.71 -14.69
N LEU A 271 -21.23 24.60 -14.13
CA LEU A 271 -21.28 24.39 -12.68
C LEU A 271 -19.86 24.36 -12.10
N TYR A 272 -18.92 23.70 -12.77
CA TYR A 272 -17.51 23.73 -12.36
C TYR A 272 -16.98 25.16 -12.29
N THR A 273 -17.28 25.98 -13.31
CA THR A 273 -16.80 27.36 -13.38
C THR A 273 -17.35 28.18 -12.22
N GLU A 274 -18.65 28.07 -11.94
CA GLU A 274 -19.30 28.72 -10.80
C GLU A 274 -18.67 28.29 -9.47
N GLN A 275 -18.56 26.97 -9.23
CA GLN A 275 -18.03 26.45 -7.97
C GLN A 275 -16.54 26.78 -7.79
N PHE A 276 -15.76 26.79 -8.87
CA PHE A 276 -14.35 27.15 -8.82
C PHE A 276 -14.16 28.65 -8.55
N GLU A 277 -15.04 29.53 -9.05
CA GLU A 277 -15.05 30.94 -8.67
C GLU A 277 -15.41 31.13 -7.19
N ASN A 278 -16.37 30.36 -6.66
CA ASN A 278 -16.69 30.39 -5.23
C ASN A 278 -15.49 29.96 -4.36
N LEU A 279 -14.77 28.91 -4.78
CA LEU A 279 -13.55 28.47 -4.13
C LEU A 279 -12.44 29.55 -4.21
N LYS A 280 -12.28 30.22 -5.35
CA LYS A 280 -11.32 31.33 -5.50
C LYS A 280 -11.64 32.48 -4.55
N LYS A 281 -12.91 32.88 -4.43
CA LYS A 281 -13.34 33.92 -3.48
C LYS A 281 -12.97 33.56 -2.04
N PHE A 282 -13.21 32.32 -1.63
CA PHE A 282 -12.82 31.81 -0.31
C PHE A 282 -11.30 31.81 -0.12
N LEU A 283 -10.54 31.38 -1.13
CA LEU A 283 -9.08 31.31 -1.09
C LEU A 283 -8.38 32.66 -1.32
N SER A 284 -9.12 33.77 -1.50
CA SER A 284 -8.54 35.12 -1.64
C SER A 284 -7.63 35.50 -0.47
N THR A 285 -7.93 35.00 0.72
CA THR A 285 -7.13 35.18 1.95
C THR A 285 -5.92 34.22 2.05
N ARG A 286 -5.81 33.24 1.14
CA ARG A 286 -4.82 32.16 1.13
C ARG A 286 -4.27 31.92 -0.29
N PRO A 287 -3.58 32.90 -0.90
CA PRO A 287 -3.15 32.82 -2.30
C PRO A 287 -2.23 31.63 -2.59
N ALA A 288 -1.41 31.19 -1.62
CA ALA A 288 -0.53 30.04 -1.78
C ALA A 288 -1.27 28.72 -2.12
N VAL A 289 -2.47 28.52 -1.55
CA VAL A 289 -3.29 27.33 -1.84
C VAL A 289 -3.82 27.40 -3.26
N LEU A 290 -4.32 28.56 -3.67
CA LEU A 290 -4.85 28.78 -5.01
C LEU A 290 -3.77 28.61 -6.09
N GLU A 291 -2.57 29.16 -5.86
CA GLU A 291 -1.44 29.02 -6.79
C GLU A 291 -1.00 27.56 -6.94
N TYR A 292 -0.95 26.81 -5.86
CA TYR A 292 -0.67 25.38 -5.95
C TYR A 292 -1.76 24.62 -6.73
N LEU A 293 -3.04 24.91 -6.48
CA LEU A 293 -4.13 24.26 -7.22
C LEU A 293 -4.01 24.56 -8.71
N LYS A 294 -3.85 25.83 -9.09
CA LYS A 294 -3.68 26.26 -10.49
C LYS A 294 -2.47 25.64 -11.17
N LYS A 295 -1.35 25.52 -10.45
CA LYS A 295 -0.10 24.97 -11.00
C LYS A 295 -0.13 23.45 -11.11
N ASN A 296 -0.63 22.77 -10.09
CA ASN A 296 -0.43 21.33 -9.94
C ASN A 296 -1.70 20.52 -10.19
N VAL A 297 -2.89 21.02 -9.87
CA VAL A 297 -4.12 20.22 -9.84
C VAL A 297 -5.04 20.54 -11.01
N ILE A 298 -5.33 21.82 -11.25
CA ILE A 298 -6.25 22.27 -12.29
C ILE A 298 -5.81 21.94 -13.73
N PRO A 299 -4.51 21.90 -14.09
CA PRO A 299 -4.11 21.53 -15.45
C PRO A 299 -4.53 20.11 -15.84
N VAL A 300 -4.78 19.23 -14.87
CA VAL A 300 -5.21 17.83 -15.09
C VAL A 300 -6.69 17.60 -14.69
N LYS A 301 -7.48 18.67 -14.55
CA LYS A 301 -8.89 18.63 -14.10
C LYS A 301 -9.77 17.66 -14.89
N GLU A 302 -9.50 17.50 -16.19
CA GLU A 302 -10.29 16.66 -17.09
C GLU A 302 -10.19 15.18 -16.74
N LEU A 303 -9.16 14.78 -16.00
CA LEU A 303 -8.91 13.39 -15.61
C LEU A 303 -9.57 12.99 -14.28
N PHE A 304 -10.19 13.92 -13.53
CA PHE A 304 -10.79 13.59 -12.23
C PHE A 304 -12.04 14.39 -11.83
N ILE A 305 -12.35 15.50 -12.49
CA ILE A 305 -13.59 16.26 -12.21
C ILE A 305 -14.73 15.63 -13.01
N VAL A 306 -15.86 15.40 -12.33
CA VAL A 306 -17.02 14.66 -12.87
C VAL A 306 -17.48 15.18 -14.23
N ALA A 307 -17.50 16.50 -14.44
CA ALA A 307 -17.90 17.14 -15.69
C ALA A 307 -17.16 16.63 -16.94
N TRP A 308 -15.94 16.12 -16.78
CA TRP A 308 -15.11 15.60 -17.88
C TRP A 308 -14.72 14.13 -17.68
N ALA A 309 -14.42 13.73 -16.44
CA ALA A 309 -13.93 12.39 -16.13
C ALA A 309 -15.04 11.33 -16.18
N CYS A 310 -16.31 11.72 -16.03
CA CYS A 310 -17.46 10.81 -16.00
C CYS A 310 -18.29 10.84 -17.28
N GLN A 311 -17.65 10.97 -18.45
CA GLN A 311 -18.36 10.86 -19.75
C GLN A 311 -18.94 9.46 -20.02
N TYR A 312 -18.60 8.47 -19.19
CA TYR A 312 -19.19 7.14 -19.22
C TYR A 312 -20.22 6.97 -18.09
N PRO A 313 -21.47 6.52 -18.37
CA PRO A 313 -22.55 6.46 -17.39
C PRO A 313 -22.23 5.68 -16.10
N HIS A 314 -21.40 4.64 -16.17
CA HIS A 314 -20.97 3.86 -15.02
C HIS A 314 -19.99 4.59 -14.09
N LEU A 315 -19.35 5.67 -14.54
CA LEU A 315 -18.48 6.52 -13.72
C LEU A 315 -19.28 7.56 -12.92
N CYS A 316 -20.53 7.86 -13.29
CA CYS A 316 -21.36 8.86 -12.59
C CYS A 316 -21.78 8.41 -11.18
N ASN A 317 -21.75 7.09 -10.93
CA ASN A 317 -22.02 6.48 -9.61
C ASN A 317 -20.74 6.15 -8.84
N LEU A 318 -19.55 6.37 -9.44
CA LEU A 318 -18.29 6.22 -8.72
C LEU A 318 -18.23 7.26 -7.62
N ASN A 319 -18.41 6.79 -6.40
CA ASN A 319 -17.95 7.52 -5.23
C ASN A 319 -16.41 7.42 -5.22
N ILE A 320 -15.71 8.17 -6.09
CA ILE A 320 -14.22 8.26 -6.10
C ILE A 320 -13.70 8.86 -4.77
N GLN A 321 -14.63 9.38 -3.95
CA GLN A 321 -14.41 9.86 -2.58
C GLN A 321 -14.56 8.74 -1.53
N GLY A 322 -15.21 7.62 -1.88
CA GLY A 322 -15.50 6.48 -1.01
C GLY A 322 -14.42 5.41 -0.98
N LEU A 323 -13.16 5.76 -1.27
CA LEU A 323 -12.04 4.99 -0.74
C LEU A 323 -12.08 5.19 0.78
N ASP A 324 -12.71 4.25 1.47
CA ASP A 324 -12.77 4.20 2.93
C ASP A 324 -11.36 4.49 3.50
N PRO A 325 -11.19 5.51 4.37
CA PRO A 325 -9.91 5.77 5.03
C PRO A 325 -9.39 4.57 5.84
N ASP A 326 -10.27 3.61 6.17
CA ASP A 326 -9.92 2.34 6.83
C ASP A 326 -9.78 1.16 5.86
N MET A 327 -9.92 1.36 4.54
CA MET A 327 -9.48 0.38 3.56
C MET A 327 -7.95 0.25 3.69
N PRO A 328 -7.40 -0.94 4.00
CA PRO A 328 -5.97 -1.10 4.26
C PRO A 328 -5.18 -1.03 2.95
N ILE A 329 -5.14 0.13 2.31
CA ILE A 329 -4.20 0.45 1.26
C ILE A 329 -2.91 0.85 2.00
N SER A 330 -2.05 -0.15 2.19
CA SER A 330 -0.73 -0.10 2.86
C SER A 330 -0.72 0.02 4.39
N LYS A 331 -0.93 -1.11 5.08
CA LYS A 331 0.01 -1.62 6.10
C LYS A 331 -0.13 -3.15 6.21
N PRO A 332 0.57 -3.95 5.40
CA PRO A 332 0.87 -5.32 5.81
C PRO A 332 2.01 -5.25 6.83
N LEU A 333 1.64 -5.21 8.12
CA LEU A 333 2.49 -5.29 9.33
C LEU A 333 3.68 -4.32 9.45
#